data_AF-A0A3E2NH06-F1
#
_entry.id   AF-A0A3E2NH06-F1
#
_cell.length_a   1.000
_cell.length_b   1.000
_cell.length_c   1.000
_cell.angle_alpha   90.00
_cell.angle_beta   90.00
_cell.angle_gamma   90.00
#
_symmetry.space_group_name_H-M   'P 1'
#
loop_
_entity.id
_entity.type
_entity.pdbx_description
1 polymer ?
#
loop_
_entity_poly.entity_id
_entity_poly.type
_entity_poly.pdbx_seq_one_letter_code
_entity_poly.pdbx_strand_id
1 'polypeptide(L)'
;MLVRYKRNKQTACYDSNTLSTVGRIPPAERPRGPFQSCGSCPYPSHGFFCYSSEGDCLRTDMQKIAKRRKNEMNDGNRINKTD
;
A
#
# COMPACT_ATOMS: atom_id res chain seq x y z
N MET A 1 -20.09 -22.60 16.36
CA MET A 1 -20.67 -23.77 15.65
C MET A 1 -19.65 -24.89 15.75
N LEU A 2 -20.04 -26.04 16.32
CA LEU A 2 -19.13 -27.17 16.49
C LEU A 2 -19.33 -28.18 15.36
N VAL A 3 -18.30 -28.39 14.55
CA VAL A 3 -18.28 -29.36 13.46
C VAL A 3 -17.35 -30.51 13.82
N ARG A 4 -17.86 -31.74 13.72
CA ARG A 4 -17.09 -32.97 13.90
C ARG A 4 -16.81 -33.60 12.54
N TYR A 5 -15.57 -33.99 12.28
CA TYR A 5 -15.18 -34.63 11.02
C TYR A 5 -14.14 -35.73 11.25
N LYS A 6 -13.97 -36.65 10.30
CA LYS A 6 -13.00 -37.75 10.39
C LYS A 6 -11.73 -37.39 9.62
N ARG A 7 -10.57 -37.41 10.28
CA ARG A 7 -9.27 -37.19 9.66
C ARG A 7 -8.32 -38.32 10.07
N ASN A 8 -7.73 -39.03 9.11
CA ASN A 8 -6.78 -40.12 9.36
C ASN A 8 -7.29 -41.18 10.36
N LYS A 9 -8.53 -41.64 10.17
CA LYS A 9 -9.25 -42.56 11.07
C LYS A 9 -9.53 -42.03 12.50
N GLN A 10 -9.14 -40.80 12.83
CA GLN A 10 -9.44 -40.15 14.11
C GLN A 10 -10.57 -39.11 13.96
N THR A 11 -11.30 -38.87 15.05
CA THR A 11 -12.34 -37.82 15.09
C THR A 11 -11.71 -36.49 15.46
N ALA A 12 -11.84 -35.51 14.57
CA ALA A 12 -11.40 -34.14 14.78
C ALA A 12 -12.62 -33.22 15.03
N CYS A 13 -12.42 -32.20 15.87
CA CYS A 13 -13.41 -31.17 16.15
C CYS A 13 -12.89 -29.81 15.66
N TYR A 14 -13.75 -29.08 14.97
CA TYR A 14 -13.57 -27.67 14.67
C TYR A 14 -14.67 -26.89 15.41
N ASP A 15 -14.27 -26.04 16.34
CA ASP A 15 -15.19 -25.15 17.05
C ASP A 15 -14.96 -23.70 16.60
N SER A 16 -15.89 -23.18 15.80
CA SER A 16 -15.79 -21.78 15.36
C SER A 16 -15.92 -20.77 16.50
N ASN A 17 -16.45 -21.17 17.66
CA ASN A 17 -16.54 -20.30 18.83
C ASN A 17 -15.18 -20.14 19.54
N THR A 18 -14.19 -20.99 19.24
CA THR A 18 -12.82 -20.88 19.79
C THR A 18 -11.90 -20.01 18.93
N LEU A 19 -12.34 -19.64 17.71
CA LEU A 19 -11.66 -18.64 16.90
C LEU A 19 -11.98 -17.25 17.45
N SER A 20 -11.33 -16.91 18.55
CA SER A 20 -11.24 -15.53 19.01
C SER A 20 -10.54 -14.74 17.90
N THR A 21 -11.31 -14.05 17.06
CA THR A 21 -10.79 -12.87 16.36
C THR A 21 -10.34 -11.92 17.45
N VAL A 22 -9.04 -11.92 17.75
CA VAL A 22 -8.45 -10.92 18.63
C VAL A 22 -8.99 -9.57 18.19
N GLY A 23 -9.65 -8.86 19.12
CA GLY A 23 -10.33 -7.60 18.83
C GLY A 23 -9.40 -6.68 18.06
N ARG A 24 -9.96 -5.82 17.19
CA ARG A 24 -9.23 -4.94 16.27
C ARG A 24 -7.94 -4.43 16.92
N ILE A 25 -6.82 -5.06 16.56
CA ILE A 25 -5.52 -4.68 17.09
C ILE A 25 -5.31 -3.24 16.62
N PRO A 26 -5.04 -2.28 17.51
CA PRO A 26 -4.76 -0.92 17.09
C PRO A 26 -3.62 -0.99 16.06
N PRO A 27 -3.76 -0.31 14.91
CA PRO A 27 -2.72 -0.35 13.89
C PRO A 27 -1.40 0.07 14.54
N ALA A 28 -0.38 -0.79 14.41
CA ALA A 28 0.95 -0.53 14.92
C ALA A 28 1.42 0.86 14.44
N GLU A 29 2.15 1.58 15.30
CA GLU A 29 2.75 2.84 14.92
C GLU A 29 3.56 2.65 13.64
N ARG A 30 3.31 3.52 12.66
CA ARG A 30 4.02 3.44 11.39
C ARG A 30 5.50 3.73 11.67
N PRO A 31 6.42 2.85 11.20
CA PRO A 31 7.84 3.09 11.37
C PRO A 31 8.20 4.42 10.71
N ARG A 32 8.85 5.31 11.46
CA ARG A 32 9.32 6.58 10.89
C ARG A 32 10.54 6.30 10.02
N GLY A 33 10.40 6.57 8.72
CA GLY A 33 11.54 6.55 7.79
C GLY A 33 12.57 7.63 8.14
N PRO A 34 13.73 7.61 7.47
CA PRO A 34 14.83 8.55 7.74
C PRO A 34 14.48 10.01 7.42
N PHE A 35 13.44 10.26 6.62
CA PHE A 35 13.04 11.60 6.18
C PHE A 35 11.67 12.01 6.74
N GLN A 36 11.53 13.28 7.13
CA GLN A 36 10.29 13.84 7.69
C GLN A 36 9.14 13.83 6.67
N SER A 37 9.45 14.02 5.39
CA SER A 37 8.49 14.02 4.27
C SER A 37 7.79 12.67 4.06
N CYS A 38 8.37 11.59 4.58
CA CYS A 38 7.82 10.26 4.50
C CYS A 38 6.61 10.04 5.43
N GLY A 39 6.42 10.89 6.46
CA GLY A 39 5.33 10.76 7.43
C GLY A 39 3.93 11.06 6.88
N SER A 40 3.83 11.88 5.82
CA SER A 40 2.56 12.27 5.19
C SER A 40 2.22 11.47 3.93
N CYS A 41 3.10 10.53 3.53
CA CYS A 41 2.89 9.73 2.34
C CYS A 41 1.84 8.63 2.59
N PRO A 42 0.96 8.31 1.62
CA PRO A 42 0.01 7.19 1.77
C PRO A 42 0.69 5.81 1.69
N TYR A 43 1.98 5.77 1.35
CA TYR A 43 2.77 4.55 1.23
C TYR A 43 3.51 4.23 2.53
N PRO A 44 3.95 2.97 2.73
CA PRO A 44 4.72 2.58 3.89
C PRO A 44 5.95 3.46 4.07
N SER A 45 6.20 3.87 5.31
CA SER A 45 7.24 4.83 5.60
C SER A 45 8.67 4.25 5.65
N HIS A 46 8.92 3.17 4.90
CA HIS A 46 10.19 2.45 4.86
C HIS A 46 10.46 1.85 3.47
N GLY A 47 11.72 1.51 3.20
CA GLY A 47 12.14 0.89 1.94
C GLY A 47 12.14 1.86 0.76
N PHE A 48 12.07 1.33 -0.46
CA PHE A 48 12.18 2.12 -1.70
C PHE A 48 11.10 3.20 -1.85
N PHE A 49 9.99 3.11 -1.13
CA PHE A 49 8.93 4.13 -1.14
C PHE A 49 9.35 5.45 -0.50
N CYS A 50 10.30 5.41 0.43
CA CYS A 50 10.73 6.57 1.22
C CYS A 50 12.25 6.71 1.39
N TYR A 51 13.07 5.77 0.90
CA TYR A 51 14.53 5.82 1.04
C TYR A 51 15.22 6.42 -0.19
N SER A 52 14.47 6.93 -1.16
CA SER A 52 15.04 7.50 -2.40
C SER A 52 15.74 8.84 -2.15
N SER A 53 15.05 9.80 -1.54
CA SER A 53 15.61 11.13 -1.24
C SER A 53 14.78 11.85 -0.18
N GLU A 54 15.41 12.81 0.50
CA GLU A 54 14.71 13.68 1.45
C GLU A 54 13.72 14.58 0.71
N GLY A 55 12.44 14.43 1.01
CA GLY A 55 11.38 15.30 0.47
C GLY A 55 10.50 14.65 -0.59
N ASP A 56 10.98 13.60 -1.23
CA ASP A 56 10.27 12.88 -2.28
C ASP A 56 9.90 11.47 -1.80
N CYS A 57 8.59 11.21 -1.68
CA CYS A 57 8.09 9.85 -1.59
C CYS A 57 7.58 9.39 -2.96
N LEU A 58 7.35 8.09 -3.15
CA LEU A 58 6.88 7.55 -4.43
C LEU A 58 5.66 8.31 -5.01
N ARG A 59 4.76 8.80 -4.15
CA ARG A 59 3.61 9.61 -4.59
C ARG A 59 4.05 10.88 -5.32
N THR A 60 5.05 11.59 -4.79
CA THR A 60 5.60 12.81 -5.38
C THR A 60 6.25 12.51 -6.73
N ASP A 61 6.97 11.39 -6.82
CA ASP A 61 7.59 10.96 -8.08
C ASP A 61 6.55 10.60 -9.13
N MET A 62 5.51 9.85 -8.76
CA MET A 62 4.40 9.54 -9.67
C MET A 62 3.69 10.80 -10.15
N GLN A 63 3.51 11.81 -9.27
CA GLN A 63 2.94 13.10 -9.66
C GLN A 63 3.85 13.86 -10.63
N LYS A 64 5.17 13.85 -10.43
CA LYS A 64 6.13 14.45 -11.36
C LYS A 64 6.05 13.77 -12.73
N ILE A 65 5.99 12.44 -12.78
CA ILE A 65 5.88 11.68 -14.03
C ILE A 65 4.54 11.97 -14.74
N ALA A 66 3.42 11.98 -14.01
CA ALA A 66 2.11 12.29 -14.57
C ALA A 66 2.05 13.71 -15.15
N LYS A 67 2.64 14.69 -14.46
CA LYS A 67 2.76 16.07 -14.97
C LYS A 67 3.60 16.15 -16.25
N ARG A 68 4.74 15.44 -16.29
CA ARG A 68 5.59 15.38 -17.50
C ARG A 68 4.83 14.80 -18.69
N ARG A 69 4.15 13.66 -18.52
CA ARG A 69 3.32 13.04 -19.56
C ARG A 69 2.20 13.96 -20.06
N LYS A 70 1.55 14.70 -19.15
CA LYS A 70 0.49 15.64 -19.51
C LYS A 70 1.04 16.80 -20.35
N ASN A 71 2.22 17.31 -19.99
CA ASN A 71 2.88 18.37 -20.76
C ASN A 71 3.29 17.86 -22.15
N GLU A 72 3.88 16.67 -22.25
CA GLU A 72 4.22 16.03 -23.53
C GLU A 72 2.99 15.84 -24.44
N MET A 73 1.85 15.40 -23.90
CA MET A 73 0.59 15.33 -24.65
C MET A 73 0.11 16.70 -25.12
N ASN A 74 0.21 17.73 -24.28
CA ASN A 74 -0.19 19.09 -24.65
C ASN A 74 0.71 19.68 -25.74
N ASP A 75 2.02 19.44 -25.66
CA ASP A 75 2.98 19.89 -26.66
C ASP A 75 2.74 19.19 -28.00
N GLY A 76 2.51 17.87 -28.00
CA GLY A 76 2.12 17.12 -29.21
C GLY A 76 0.80 17.61 -29.81
N ASN A 77 -0.21 17.89 -28.99
CA ASN A 77 -1.50 18.40 -29.45
C ASN A 77 -1.45 19.86 -29.92
N ARG A 78 -0.46 20.63 -29.46
CA ARG A 78 -0.18 21.99 -29.97
C ARG A 78 0.46 21.94 -31.35
N ILE A 79 1.36 20.98 -31.59
CA ILE A 79 2.00 20.76 -32.90
C ILE A 79 0.95 20.32 -33.94
N ASN A 80 0.05 19.39 -33.58
CA ASN A 80 -1.00 18.88 -34.49
C ASN A 80 -2.15 19.87 -34.78
N LYS A 81 -2.11 21.10 -34.24
CA LYS A 81 -3.13 22.14 -34.44
C LYS A 81 -2.68 23.27 -35.36
N THR A 82 -1.43 23.21 -35.83
CA THR A 82 -0.81 24.21 -36.71
C THR A 82 -0.78 23.79 -38.18
N ASP A 83 -1.40 22.66 -38.53
CA ASP A 83 -1.62 22.21 -39.92
C ASP A 83 -3.10 22.31 -40.31
#